data_AF-A0A7Y2BBW2-F1
#
_entry.id   AF-A0A7Y2BBW2-F1
#
_cell.length_a   1.000
_cell.length_b   1.000
_cell.length_c   1.000
_cell.angle_alpha   90.00
_cell.angle_beta   90.00
_cell.angle_gamma   90.00
#
_symmetry.space_group_name_H-M   'P 1'
#
loop_
_entity.id
_entity.type
_entity.pdbx_description
1 polymer ?
#
loop_
_entity_poly.entity_id
_entity_poly.type
_entity_poly.pdbx_seq_one_letter_code
_entity_poly.pdbx_strand_id
1 'polypeptide(L)'
;MKKVFTTQEGVKMNFRLDFGDIKNLINEFQYLMDTLEIMGDIDFKYFYRVTDDNYIQLAYKMDKRGMELCAQYKLRYDNLKENIIFIVKENIEAHLPYIGFPIFQNSVVFTKEEFDGIIQIMKDEKVVITEKVKSYETPLIDYLRAQKLNPRPKGGNPNSWVAKCPCGGNHQIMVSNLHDEWGCGYCKRKGKIPELGKWLQEIKIKEDQRMLSRFMKESESGELSSEILHWWVNRY
;
A
#
# COMPACT_ATOMS: atom_id res chain seq x y z
N MET A 1 33.93 10.32 -18.29
CA MET A 1 33.59 9.00 -17.71
C MET A 1 32.23 9.16 -17.03
N LYS A 2 31.23 8.46 -17.53
CA LYS A 2 29.84 8.52 -17.05
C LYS A 2 29.76 7.71 -15.75
N LYS A 3 29.57 8.35 -14.61
CA LYS A 3 29.50 7.69 -13.31
C LYS A 3 28.25 8.07 -12.53
N VAL A 4 27.87 7.22 -11.58
CA VAL A 4 26.84 7.57 -10.60
C VAL A 4 27.41 8.54 -9.55
N PHE A 5 26.55 9.39 -8.97
CA PHE A 5 26.94 10.29 -7.88
C PHE A 5 27.07 9.56 -6.54
N THR A 6 26.30 8.48 -6.38
CA THR A 6 26.25 7.62 -5.19
C THR A 6 26.06 6.19 -5.63
N THR A 7 26.54 5.22 -4.85
CA THR A 7 26.36 3.79 -5.11
C THR A 7 25.10 3.21 -4.47
N GLN A 8 24.26 4.04 -3.83
CA GLN A 8 22.99 3.58 -3.27
C GLN A 8 22.04 3.11 -4.38
N GLU A 9 21.36 2.00 -4.15
CA GLU A 9 20.37 1.44 -5.08
C GLU A 9 18.95 1.65 -4.56
N GLY A 10 17.97 1.76 -5.45
CA GLY A 10 16.55 1.82 -5.09
C GLY A 10 15.72 2.73 -5.99
N VAL A 11 14.49 2.99 -5.52
CA VAL A 11 13.54 3.94 -6.11
C VAL A 11 13.36 5.13 -5.17
N LYS A 12 13.48 6.35 -5.71
CA LYS A 12 13.36 7.61 -4.97
C LYS A 12 11.89 7.89 -4.63
N MET A 13 11.45 7.39 -3.48
CA MET A 13 10.09 7.60 -2.96
C MET A 13 9.98 8.76 -1.96
N ASN A 14 11.10 9.27 -1.45
CA ASN A 14 11.16 10.38 -0.49
C ASN A 14 12.56 11.04 -0.49
N PHE A 15 12.72 12.10 0.32
CA PHE A 15 13.95 12.90 0.40
C PHE A 15 15.19 12.15 0.94
N ARG A 16 15.04 10.95 1.52
CA ARG A 16 16.17 10.22 2.11
C ARG A 16 17.06 9.55 1.07
N LEU A 17 16.51 9.28 -0.11
CA LEU A 17 17.27 8.71 -1.22
C LEU A 17 17.52 9.81 -2.24
N ASP A 18 18.78 10.16 -2.42
CA ASP A 18 19.20 11.17 -3.39
C ASP A 18 20.28 10.62 -4.31
N PHE A 19 19.95 10.53 -5.59
CA PHE A 19 20.85 10.07 -6.64
C PHE A 19 21.63 11.21 -7.30
N GLY A 20 21.47 12.44 -6.81
CA GLY A 20 22.13 13.63 -7.34
C GLY A 20 21.33 14.35 -8.44
N ASP A 21 21.82 15.53 -8.82
CA ASP A 21 21.22 16.39 -9.85
C ASP A 21 21.73 16.01 -11.26
N ILE A 22 20.81 15.84 -12.21
CA ILE A 22 21.11 15.44 -13.59
C ILE A 22 21.03 16.58 -14.60
N LYS A 23 20.89 17.86 -14.20
CA LYS A 23 20.82 19.01 -15.12
C LYS A 23 21.92 19.02 -16.19
N ASN A 24 23.15 18.67 -15.82
CA ASN A 24 24.31 18.65 -16.72
C ASN A 24 24.51 17.30 -17.43
N LEU A 25 23.62 16.33 -17.20
CA LEU A 25 23.71 14.95 -17.68
C LEU A 25 22.54 14.56 -18.59
N ILE A 26 21.62 15.49 -18.87
CA ILE A 26 20.41 15.26 -19.68
C ILE A 26 20.73 14.57 -21.01
N ASN A 27 21.82 14.96 -21.66
CA ASN A 27 22.24 14.42 -22.96
C ASN A 27 22.79 12.97 -22.89
N GLU A 28 23.01 12.43 -21.70
CA GLU A 28 23.43 11.04 -21.52
C GLU A 28 22.26 10.07 -21.42
N PHE A 29 21.04 10.60 -21.26
CA PHE A 29 19.82 9.80 -21.15
C PHE A 29 19.21 9.53 -22.51
N GLN A 30 18.78 8.29 -22.70
CA GLN A 30 18.05 7.83 -23.87
C GLN A 30 16.57 7.75 -23.53
N TYR A 31 15.72 8.16 -24.46
CA TYR A 31 14.27 7.97 -24.32
C TYR A 31 13.94 6.48 -24.16
N LEU A 32 13.04 6.16 -23.23
CA LEU A 32 12.60 4.79 -22.96
C LEU A 32 11.15 4.58 -23.41
N MET A 33 10.22 5.28 -22.77
CA MET A 33 8.79 5.06 -22.93
C MET A 33 7.96 6.23 -22.39
N ASP A 34 6.73 6.33 -22.90
CA ASP A 34 5.67 7.19 -22.41
C ASP A 34 4.59 6.31 -21.75
N THR A 35 4.10 6.73 -20.60
CA THR A 35 2.98 6.08 -19.90
C THR A 35 1.99 7.11 -19.37
N LEU A 36 0.72 6.70 -19.25
CA LEU A 36 -0.32 7.47 -18.57
C LEU A 36 -0.56 6.90 -17.17
N GLU A 37 -0.45 7.74 -16.14
CA GLU A 37 -0.74 7.35 -14.75
C GLU A 37 -2.14 7.83 -14.33
N ILE A 38 -2.95 6.89 -13.82
CA ILE A 38 -4.41 7.03 -13.69
C ILE A 38 -4.80 8.07 -12.63
N MET A 39 -3.97 8.30 -11.61
CA MET A 39 -4.22 9.38 -10.64
C MET A 39 -3.76 10.73 -11.20
N GLY A 40 -4.62 11.33 -12.02
CA GLY A 40 -4.49 12.70 -12.50
C GLY A 40 -4.32 12.86 -14.02
N ASP A 41 -4.49 11.78 -14.80
CA ASP A 41 -4.29 11.76 -16.25
C ASP A 41 -2.95 12.41 -16.65
N ILE A 42 -1.89 12.03 -15.92
CA ILE A 42 -0.58 12.65 -16.08
C ILE A 42 0.28 11.78 -17.00
N ASP A 43 0.82 12.41 -18.04
CA ASP A 43 1.80 11.80 -18.92
C ASP A 43 3.20 11.79 -18.28
N PHE A 44 3.77 10.60 -18.19
CA PHE A 44 5.14 10.38 -17.75
C PHE A 44 5.99 9.95 -18.93
N LYS A 45 7.09 10.68 -19.15
CA LYS A 45 8.14 10.29 -20.08
C LYS A 45 9.32 9.74 -19.31
N TYR A 46 9.69 8.50 -19.58
CA TYR A 46 10.84 7.86 -18.95
C TYR A 46 12.04 7.84 -19.87
N PHE A 47 13.20 7.94 -19.24
CA PHE A 47 14.51 7.92 -19.89
C PHE A 47 15.44 7.05 -19.06
N TYR A 48 16.41 6.43 -19.71
CA TYR A 48 17.43 5.64 -19.01
C TYR A 48 18.83 5.99 -19.47
N ARG A 49 19.81 5.76 -18.61
CA ARG A 49 21.22 5.70 -19.02
C ARG A 49 21.93 4.55 -18.31
N VAL A 50 22.99 4.06 -18.95
CA VAL A 50 23.93 3.12 -18.37
C VAL A 50 25.26 3.84 -18.13
N THR A 51 25.83 3.66 -16.95
CA THR A 51 27.08 4.30 -16.53
C THR A 51 28.27 3.37 -16.68
N ASP A 52 29.47 3.95 -16.77
CA ASP A 52 30.74 3.22 -16.92
C ASP A 52 31.09 2.40 -15.66
N ASP A 53 30.46 2.70 -14.51
CA ASP A 53 30.57 1.96 -13.26
C ASP A 53 29.47 0.90 -13.06
N ASN A 54 28.84 0.47 -14.16
CA ASN A 54 27.88 -0.62 -14.24
C ASN A 54 26.58 -0.39 -13.45
N TYR A 55 26.01 0.81 -13.54
CA TYR A 55 24.66 1.10 -13.07
C TYR A 55 23.73 1.41 -14.24
N ILE A 56 22.45 1.09 -14.04
CA ILE A 56 21.35 1.65 -14.80
C ILE A 56 20.64 2.69 -13.94
N GLN A 57 20.35 3.85 -14.53
CA GLN A 57 19.59 4.92 -13.91
C GLN A 57 18.33 5.19 -14.73
N LEU A 58 17.20 5.29 -14.05
CA LEU A 58 15.92 5.68 -14.62
C LEU A 58 15.61 7.13 -14.22
N ALA A 59 15.28 7.94 -15.20
CA ALA A 59 14.78 9.28 -15.02
C ALA A 59 13.37 9.40 -15.60
N TYR A 60 12.60 10.33 -15.06
CA TYR A 60 11.29 10.68 -15.57
C TYR A 60 11.18 12.18 -15.80
N LYS A 61 10.27 12.56 -16.68
CA LYS A 61 9.86 13.94 -16.90
C LYS A 61 8.35 14.00 -16.93
N MET A 62 7.80 14.89 -16.12
CA MET A 62 6.40 15.31 -16.17
C MET A 62 6.38 16.72 -16.77
N ASP A 63 5.59 16.97 -17.80
CA ASP A 63 5.39 18.27 -18.49
C ASP A 63 6.32 19.42 -18.07
N LYS A 64 5.81 20.35 -17.24
CA LYS A 64 6.46 21.62 -16.87
C LYS A 64 7.62 21.44 -15.88
N ARG A 65 7.96 20.21 -15.50
CA ARG A 65 9.09 19.93 -14.60
C ARG A 65 10.33 19.52 -15.38
N GLY A 66 11.48 19.77 -14.75
CA GLY A 66 12.75 19.22 -15.21
C GLY A 66 12.74 17.70 -15.15
N MET A 67 13.64 17.07 -15.92
CA MET A 67 13.86 15.64 -15.81
C MET A 67 14.58 15.33 -14.50
N GLU A 68 14.16 14.28 -13.80
CA GLU A 68 14.67 13.89 -12.48
C GLU A 68 14.94 12.38 -12.43
N LEU A 69 15.97 11.98 -11.68
CA LEU A 69 16.22 10.57 -11.38
C LEU A 69 15.14 10.02 -10.44
N CYS A 70 14.52 8.91 -10.82
CA CYS A 70 13.57 8.18 -9.97
C CYS A 70 14.10 6.82 -9.51
N ALA A 71 15.04 6.18 -10.21
CA ALA A 71 15.60 4.92 -9.77
C ALA A 71 17.04 4.72 -10.20
N GLN A 72 17.78 3.91 -9.44
CA GLN A 72 19.15 3.52 -9.75
C GLN A 72 19.43 2.12 -9.21
N TYR A 73 20.05 1.27 -10.04
CA TYR A 73 20.49 -0.06 -9.63
C TYR A 73 21.78 -0.45 -10.34
N LYS A 74 22.58 -1.28 -9.68
CA LYS A 74 23.70 -1.93 -10.35
C LYS A 74 23.15 -2.90 -11.40
N LEU A 75 23.82 -3.02 -12.54
CA LEU A 75 23.44 -3.99 -13.56
C LEU A 75 23.48 -5.41 -12.97
N ARG A 76 22.40 -6.16 -13.18
CA ARG A 76 22.18 -7.52 -12.66
C ARG A 76 22.22 -8.59 -13.73
N TYR A 77 21.99 -8.19 -14.98
CA TYR A 77 21.90 -9.08 -16.13
C TYR A 77 22.89 -8.64 -17.20
N ASP A 78 23.35 -9.57 -18.03
CA ASP A 78 24.21 -9.25 -19.18
C ASP A 78 23.39 -8.55 -20.29
N ASN A 79 22.10 -8.88 -20.40
CA ASN A 79 21.20 -8.28 -21.36
C ASN A 79 20.68 -6.92 -20.87
N LEU A 80 20.88 -5.87 -21.67
CA LEU A 80 20.40 -4.52 -21.33
C LEU A 80 18.88 -4.47 -21.15
N LYS A 81 18.10 -5.13 -22.02
CA LYS A 81 16.65 -5.14 -21.95
C LYS A 81 16.16 -5.75 -20.63
N GLU A 82 16.81 -6.80 -20.13
CA GLU A 82 16.47 -7.41 -18.83
C GLU A 82 16.73 -6.44 -17.66
N ASN A 83 17.81 -5.67 -17.70
CA ASN A 83 18.05 -4.62 -16.69
C ASN A 83 17.02 -3.49 -16.77
N ILE A 84 16.59 -3.12 -17.98
CA ILE A 84 15.52 -2.12 -18.18
C ILE A 84 14.19 -2.65 -17.63
N ILE A 85 13.83 -3.90 -17.93
CA ILE A 85 12.62 -4.55 -17.38
C ILE A 85 12.67 -4.53 -15.85
N PHE A 86 13.83 -4.89 -15.28
CA PHE A 86 14.03 -4.90 -13.84
C PHE A 86 13.80 -3.51 -13.21
N ILE A 87 14.50 -2.46 -13.66
CA ILE A 87 14.37 -1.13 -13.06
C ILE A 87 12.97 -0.53 -13.28
N VAL A 88 12.30 -0.83 -14.40
CA VAL A 88 10.91 -0.42 -14.65
C VAL A 88 9.96 -1.13 -13.69
N LYS A 89 10.11 -2.45 -13.50
CA LYS A 89 9.28 -3.23 -12.57
C LYS A 89 9.40 -2.68 -11.14
N GLU A 90 10.63 -2.45 -10.67
CA GLU A 90 10.89 -1.87 -9.34
C GLU A 90 10.25 -0.48 -9.18
N ASN A 91 10.39 0.37 -10.20
CA ASN A 91 9.79 1.71 -10.19
C ASN A 91 8.27 1.64 -10.12
N ILE A 92 7.62 0.79 -10.93
CA ILE A 92 6.17 0.60 -10.90
C ILE A 92 5.72 0.05 -9.54
N GLU A 93 6.41 -0.97 -9.01
CA GLU A 93 6.06 -1.60 -7.74
C GLU A 93 6.08 -0.61 -6.57
N ALA A 94 7.11 0.25 -6.52
CA ALA A 94 7.26 1.25 -5.47
C ALA A 94 6.14 2.31 -5.50
N HIS A 95 5.67 2.70 -6.69
CA HIS A 95 4.64 3.73 -6.87
C HIS A 95 3.21 3.18 -6.89
N LEU A 96 3.03 1.88 -7.12
CA LEU A 96 1.74 1.21 -7.24
C LEU A 96 0.72 1.55 -6.13
N PRO A 97 1.08 1.70 -4.84
CA PRO A 97 0.11 2.10 -3.79
C PRO A 97 -0.50 3.50 -3.97
N TYR A 98 0.12 4.36 -4.77
CA TYR A 98 -0.24 5.77 -4.91
C TYR A 98 -0.92 6.06 -6.25
N ILE A 99 -0.41 5.51 -7.35
CA ILE A 99 -0.83 5.87 -8.71
C ILE A 99 -1.48 4.71 -9.48
N GLY A 100 -1.46 3.50 -8.93
CA GLY A 100 -1.95 2.30 -9.62
C GLY A 100 -0.95 1.78 -10.66
N PHE A 101 -1.44 0.92 -11.56
CA PHE A 101 -0.65 0.43 -12.68
C PHE A 101 -0.68 1.46 -13.83
N PRO A 102 0.47 1.81 -14.43
CA PRO A 102 0.53 2.71 -15.57
C PRO A 102 -0.09 2.08 -16.82
N ILE A 103 -0.56 2.94 -17.73
CA ILE A 103 -1.07 2.55 -19.06
C ILE A 103 0.01 2.86 -20.10
N PHE A 104 0.36 1.87 -20.92
CA PHE A 104 1.32 2.02 -22.00
C PHE A 104 0.84 3.03 -23.06
N GLN A 105 1.71 3.97 -23.44
CA GLN A 105 1.47 4.86 -24.59
C GLN A 105 2.43 4.55 -25.74
N ASN A 106 3.73 4.57 -25.48
CA ASN A 106 4.75 4.36 -26.51
C ASN A 106 6.08 3.92 -25.89
N SER A 107 6.94 3.23 -26.64
CA SER A 107 8.31 2.92 -26.22
C SER A 107 9.22 2.64 -27.41
N VAL A 108 10.52 2.86 -27.23
CA VAL A 108 11.55 2.40 -28.18
C VAL A 108 12.15 1.05 -27.80
N VAL A 109 11.84 0.54 -26.60
CA VAL A 109 12.39 -0.73 -26.06
C VAL A 109 11.33 -1.82 -25.96
N PHE A 110 10.10 -1.44 -25.63
CA PHE A 110 8.98 -2.36 -25.42
C PHE A 110 7.96 -2.27 -26.53
N THR A 111 7.42 -3.41 -26.95
CA THR A 111 6.09 -3.43 -27.56
C THR A 111 5.02 -3.26 -26.48
N LYS A 112 3.80 -2.92 -26.89
CA LYS A 112 2.67 -2.86 -25.95
C LYS A 112 2.45 -4.21 -25.27
N GLU A 113 2.53 -5.31 -26.02
CA GLU A 113 2.34 -6.67 -25.52
C GLU A 113 3.40 -7.05 -24.48
N GLU A 114 4.66 -6.65 -24.70
CA GLU A 114 5.74 -6.88 -23.73
C GLU A 114 5.49 -6.11 -22.43
N PHE A 115 5.09 -4.84 -22.52
CA PHE A 115 4.79 -4.02 -21.35
C PHE A 115 3.57 -4.54 -20.58
N ASP A 116 2.47 -4.82 -21.29
CA ASP A 116 1.26 -5.39 -20.70
C ASP A 116 1.55 -6.76 -20.05
N GLY A 117 2.45 -7.55 -20.65
CA GLY A 117 2.96 -8.80 -20.08
C GLY A 117 3.69 -8.59 -18.74
N ILE A 118 4.56 -7.57 -18.63
CA ILE A 118 5.22 -7.20 -17.36
C ILE A 118 4.17 -6.87 -16.30
N ILE A 119 3.18 -6.03 -16.64
CA ILE A 119 2.10 -5.65 -15.73
C ILE A 119 1.28 -6.88 -15.30
N GLN A 120 0.99 -7.79 -16.22
CA GLN A 120 0.23 -9.00 -15.91
C GLN A 120 0.99 -9.92 -14.96
N ILE A 121 2.30 -10.14 -15.18
CA ILE A 121 3.15 -10.90 -14.26
C ILE A 121 3.10 -10.30 -12.85
N MET A 122 3.20 -8.96 -12.73
CA MET A 122 3.10 -8.27 -11.43
C MET A 122 1.73 -8.48 -10.76
N LYS A 123 0.64 -8.49 -11.53
CA LYS A 123 -0.71 -8.78 -11.00
C LYS A 123 -0.81 -10.21 -10.52
N ASP A 124 -0.32 -11.17 -11.31
CA ASP A 124 -0.38 -12.60 -10.99
C ASP A 124 0.46 -12.93 -9.75
N GLU A 125 1.66 -12.35 -9.63
CA GLU A 125 2.50 -12.45 -8.43
C GLU A 125 1.72 -11.99 -7.18
N LYS A 126 0.97 -10.89 -7.27
CA LYS A 126 0.13 -10.39 -6.17
C LYS A 126 -1.07 -11.29 -5.86
N VAL A 127 -1.67 -11.92 -6.85
CA VAL A 127 -2.74 -12.91 -6.64
C VAL A 127 -2.18 -14.12 -5.91
N VAL A 128 -1.07 -14.68 -6.37
CA VAL A 128 -0.39 -15.82 -5.72
C VAL A 128 0.00 -15.47 -4.28
N ILE A 129 0.54 -14.26 -4.05
CA ILE A 129 0.81 -13.76 -2.69
C ILE A 129 -0.47 -13.74 -1.86
N THR A 130 -1.56 -13.19 -2.40
CA THR A 130 -2.86 -13.10 -1.72
C THR A 130 -3.44 -14.47 -1.39
N GLU A 131 -3.29 -15.45 -2.29
CA GLU A 131 -3.72 -16.84 -2.07
C GLU A 131 -2.86 -17.53 -1.01
N LYS A 132 -1.54 -17.35 -1.05
CA LYS A 132 -0.64 -17.80 0.03
C LYS A 132 -1.02 -17.18 1.37
N VAL A 133 -1.36 -15.88 1.41
CA VAL A 133 -1.84 -15.22 2.65
C VAL A 133 -3.07 -15.93 3.20
N LYS A 134 -4.03 -16.28 2.34
CA LYS A 134 -5.24 -17.01 2.74
C LYS A 134 -4.93 -18.40 3.27
N SER A 135 -3.85 -19.06 2.82
CA SER A 135 -3.44 -20.37 3.35
C SER A 135 -2.81 -20.31 4.76
N TYR A 136 -2.46 -19.13 5.27
CA TYR A 136 -1.95 -18.92 6.62
C TYR A 136 -2.97 -18.15 7.46
N GLU A 137 -4.07 -18.82 7.80
CA GLU A 137 -5.03 -18.32 8.79
C GLU A 137 -4.44 -18.46 10.19
N THR A 138 -4.50 -17.39 10.98
CA THR A 138 -4.02 -17.38 12.36
C THR A 138 -5.18 -17.34 13.35
N PRO A 139 -4.97 -17.74 14.62
CA PRO A 139 -6.00 -17.63 15.64
C PRO A 139 -6.60 -16.21 15.76
N LEU A 140 -5.82 -15.16 15.50
CA LEU A 140 -6.32 -13.79 15.48
C LEU A 140 -7.30 -13.55 14.32
N ILE A 141 -7.04 -14.08 13.13
CA ILE A 141 -7.95 -13.95 11.97
C ILE A 141 -9.29 -14.62 12.27
N ASP A 142 -9.28 -15.82 12.84
CA ASP A 142 -10.50 -16.53 13.23
C ASP A 142 -11.25 -15.79 14.33
N TYR A 143 -10.53 -15.27 15.33
CA TYR A 143 -11.12 -14.43 16.36
C TYR A 143 -11.79 -13.19 15.76
N LEU A 144 -11.14 -12.51 14.82
CA LEU A 144 -11.71 -11.33 14.14
C LEU A 144 -12.99 -11.67 13.34
N ARG A 145 -13.05 -12.85 12.71
CA ARG A 145 -14.28 -13.32 12.05
C ARG A 145 -15.40 -13.60 13.06
N ALA A 146 -15.07 -14.28 14.16
CA ALA A 146 -16.03 -14.55 15.23
C ALA A 146 -16.61 -13.26 15.82
N GLN A 147 -15.81 -12.19 15.91
CA GLN A 147 -16.23 -10.86 16.33
C GLN A 147 -16.89 -10.02 15.21
N LYS A 148 -17.14 -10.60 14.03
CA LYS A 148 -17.74 -9.93 12.85
C LYS A 148 -16.98 -8.67 12.39
N LEU A 149 -15.66 -8.64 12.59
CA LEU A 149 -14.79 -7.53 12.20
C LEU A 149 -14.30 -7.62 10.73
N ASN A 150 -14.69 -8.67 10.00
CA ASN A 150 -14.48 -8.85 8.56
C ASN A 150 -13.00 -8.68 8.12
N PRO A 151 -12.07 -9.52 8.61
CA PRO A 151 -10.68 -9.47 8.18
C PRO A 151 -10.53 -9.84 6.69
N ARG A 152 -9.67 -9.12 5.97
CA ARG A 152 -9.29 -9.41 4.58
C ARG A 152 -7.80 -9.11 4.32
N PRO A 153 -7.14 -9.82 3.39
CA PRO A 153 -5.76 -9.52 3.01
C PRO A 153 -5.61 -8.09 2.44
N LYS A 154 -4.48 -7.43 2.70
CA LYS A 154 -4.18 -6.07 2.21
C LYS A 154 -3.59 -6.04 0.79
N GLY A 155 -3.34 -7.20 0.16
CA GLY A 155 -2.94 -7.33 -1.26
C GLY A 155 -1.53 -6.86 -1.63
N GLY A 156 -0.78 -6.24 -0.73
CA GLY A 156 0.59 -5.76 -0.97
C GLY A 156 1.69 -6.38 -0.11
N ASN A 157 1.33 -7.20 0.89
CA ASN A 157 2.28 -7.87 1.76
C ASN A 157 1.71 -9.26 2.12
N PRO A 158 2.48 -10.36 1.96
CA PRO A 158 2.03 -11.72 2.26
C PRO A 158 1.58 -11.91 3.71
N ASN A 159 1.97 -10.98 4.58
CA ASN A 159 1.77 -11.06 6.01
C ASN A 159 0.77 -10.05 6.57
N SER A 160 0.15 -9.23 5.71
CA SER A 160 -0.69 -8.11 6.17
C SER A 160 -2.16 -8.29 5.80
N TRP A 161 -2.99 -8.16 6.83
CA TRP A 161 -4.45 -8.14 6.76
C TRP A 161 -4.99 -6.80 7.29
N VAL A 162 -6.23 -6.50 6.94
CA VAL A 162 -7.00 -5.38 7.49
C VAL A 162 -8.37 -5.87 7.96
N ALA A 163 -8.89 -5.29 9.02
CA ALA A 163 -10.25 -5.55 9.51
C ALA A 163 -10.91 -4.25 9.97
N LYS A 164 -12.23 -4.25 10.19
CA LYS A 164 -12.98 -3.10 10.70
C LYS A 164 -12.49 -2.71 12.10
N CYS A 165 -12.42 -1.41 12.42
CA CYS A 165 -12.19 -0.98 13.80
C CYS A 165 -13.39 -1.41 14.67
N PRO A 166 -13.16 -2.04 15.84
CA PRO A 166 -14.20 -2.27 16.84
C PRO A 166 -14.95 -1.00 17.28
N CYS A 167 -14.25 0.13 17.25
CA CYS A 167 -14.76 1.44 17.64
C CYS A 167 -15.71 2.09 16.61
N GLY A 168 -15.82 1.52 15.40
CA GLY A 168 -16.50 2.15 14.28
C GLY A 168 -15.70 3.27 13.60
N GLY A 169 -16.34 3.99 12.68
CA GLY A 169 -15.73 5.09 11.91
C GLY A 169 -15.00 4.66 10.62
N ASN A 170 -14.43 5.63 9.91
CA ASN A 170 -13.78 5.41 8.61
C ASN A 170 -12.28 5.07 8.74
N HIS A 171 -11.96 4.05 9.55
CA HIS A 171 -10.59 3.54 9.68
C HIS A 171 -10.59 2.04 10.03
N GLN A 172 -9.43 1.41 9.85
CA GLN A 172 -9.27 -0.04 9.94
C GLN A 172 -8.19 -0.41 10.97
N ILE A 173 -8.27 -1.63 11.50
CA ILE A 173 -7.13 -2.24 12.18
C ILE A 173 -6.26 -2.93 11.14
N MET A 174 -4.95 -2.79 11.31
CA MET A 174 -3.91 -3.52 10.60
C MET A 174 -3.61 -4.80 11.38
N VAL A 175 -3.45 -5.92 10.68
CA VAL A 175 -3.17 -7.22 11.29
C VAL A 175 -1.95 -7.83 10.60
N SER A 176 -1.05 -8.40 11.40
CA SER A 176 0.15 -9.10 10.95
C SER A 176 0.03 -10.57 11.31
N ASN A 177 0.01 -11.46 10.32
CA ASN A 177 0.02 -12.92 10.58
C ASN A 177 1.40 -13.40 11.08
N LEU A 178 2.48 -12.67 10.78
CA LEU A 178 3.86 -13.04 11.15
C LEU A 178 4.06 -13.04 12.67
N HIS A 179 3.39 -12.12 13.36
CA HIS A 179 3.47 -11.96 14.81
C HIS A 179 2.15 -12.25 15.53
N ASP A 180 1.11 -12.58 14.75
CA ASP A 180 -0.27 -12.75 15.21
C ASP A 180 -0.76 -11.56 16.06
N GLU A 181 -0.53 -10.36 15.53
CA GLU A 181 -0.74 -9.07 16.21
C GLU A 181 -1.61 -8.13 15.38
N TRP A 182 -2.30 -7.21 16.06
CA TRP A 182 -3.09 -6.16 15.44
C TRP A 182 -2.68 -4.77 15.96
N GLY A 183 -3.00 -3.74 15.17
CA GLY A 183 -2.83 -2.34 15.55
C GLY A 183 -3.80 -1.42 14.84
N CYS A 184 -4.31 -0.42 15.56
CA CYS A 184 -5.09 0.68 15.03
C CYS A 184 -4.34 1.99 15.27
N GLY A 185 -3.84 2.62 14.20
CA GLY A 185 -3.12 3.89 14.28
C GLY A 185 -3.98 5.03 14.81
N TYR A 186 -5.27 5.07 14.42
CA TYR A 186 -6.20 6.10 14.85
C TYR A 186 -6.55 5.99 16.34
N CYS A 187 -6.91 4.79 16.80
CA CYS A 187 -7.25 4.53 18.21
C CYS A 187 -6.03 4.39 19.12
N LYS A 188 -4.82 4.37 18.55
CA LYS A 188 -3.54 4.18 19.25
C LYS A 188 -3.53 2.92 20.14
N ARG A 189 -4.16 1.84 19.65
CA ARG A 189 -4.23 0.55 20.35
C ARG A 189 -3.63 -0.55 19.48
N LYS A 190 -3.02 -1.54 20.13
CA LYS A 190 -2.39 -2.70 19.49
C LYS A 190 -2.27 -3.85 20.48
N GLY A 191 -2.02 -5.05 20.00
CA GLY A 191 -1.75 -6.21 20.84
C GLY A 191 -2.07 -7.52 20.12
N LYS A 192 -2.39 -8.55 20.91
CA LYS A 192 -2.83 -9.87 20.45
C LYS A 192 -4.31 -10.05 20.82
N ILE A 193 -4.80 -11.29 20.75
CA ILE A 193 -6.19 -11.64 21.07
C ILE A 193 -6.62 -11.16 22.47
N PRO A 194 -5.83 -11.33 23.56
CA PRO A 194 -6.27 -10.89 24.89
C PRO A 194 -6.52 -9.37 24.97
N GLU A 195 -5.64 -8.57 24.38
CA GLU A 195 -5.79 -7.11 24.34
C GLU A 195 -6.98 -6.69 23.47
N LEU A 196 -7.24 -7.40 22.37
CA LEU A 196 -8.42 -7.15 21.54
C LEU A 196 -9.71 -7.47 22.29
N GLY A 197 -9.77 -8.62 22.97
CA GLY A 197 -10.91 -9.02 23.76
C GLY A 197 -11.21 -8.04 24.89
N LYS A 198 -10.17 -7.60 25.60
CA LYS A 198 -10.29 -6.54 26.61
C LYS A 198 -10.83 -5.25 26.01
N TRP A 199 -10.33 -4.84 24.85
CA TRP A 199 -10.82 -3.62 24.19
C TRP A 199 -12.28 -3.73 23.74
N LEU A 200 -12.69 -4.86 23.17
CA LEU A 200 -14.08 -5.13 22.80
C LEU A 200 -15.02 -5.04 24.01
N GLN A 201 -14.59 -5.59 25.15
CA GLN A 201 -15.31 -5.48 26.41
C GLN A 201 -15.42 -4.04 26.89
N GLU A 202 -14.32 -3.27 26.84
CA GLU A 202 -14.32 -1.85 27.19
C GLU A 202 -15.30 -1.04 26.33
N ILE A 203 -15.38 -1.32 25.01
CA ILE A 203 -16.34 -0.68 24.10
C ILE A 203 -17.76 -1.03 24.51
N LYS A 204 -18.05 -2.31 24.77
CA LYS A 204 -19.37 -2.76 25.20
C LYS A 204 -19.81 -2.11 26.51
N ILE A 205 -18.90 -2.01 27.49
CA ILE A 205 -19.18 -1.36 28.79
C ILE A 205 -19.51 0.12 28.59
N LYS A 206 -18.75 0.83 27.74
CA LYS A 206 -19.01 2.24 27.46
C LYS A 206 -20.35 2.46 26.77
N GLU A 207 -20.69 1.60 25.81
CA GLU A 207 -21.98 1.64 25.12
C GLU A 207 -23.13 1.37 26.10
N ASP A 208 -22.99 0.36 26.96
CA ASP A 208 -23.96 0.06 28.01
C ASP A 208 -24.14 1.23 28.98
N GLN A 209 -23.06 1.86 29.42
CA GLN A 209 -23.13 3.04 30.30
C GLN A 209 -23.85 4.20 29.62
N ARG A 210 -23.58 4.45 28.33
CA ARG A 210 -24.27 5.48 27.54
C ARG A 210 -25.78 5.21 27.47
N MET A 211 -26.15 3.96 27.18
CA MET A 211 -27.55 3.56 27.08
C MET A 211 -28.26 3.62 28.43
N LEU A 212 -27.60 3.23 29.53
CA LEU A 212 -28.10 3.39 30.89
C LEU A 212 -28.36 4.86 31.24
N SER A 213 -27.40 5.75 30.98
CA SER A 213 -27.57 7.19 31.25
C SER A 213 -28.73 7.79 30.45
N ARG A 214 -28.90 7.36 29.19
CA ARG A 214 -30.04 7.78 28.35
C ARG A 214 -31.36 7.23 28.88
N PHE A 215 -31.41 5.96 29.28
CA PHE A 215 -32.58 5.36 29.91
C PHE A 215 -33.01 6.13 31.16
N MET A 216 -32.08 6.44 32.07
CA MET A 216 -32.40 7.19 33.29
C MET A 216 -33.03 8.54 32.96
N LYS A 217 -32.43 9.29 32.03
CA LYS A 217 -32.95 10.59 31.60
C LYS A 217 -34.32 10.51 30.94
N GLU A 218 -34.55 9.53 30.05
CA GLU A 218 -35.84 9.36 29.38
C GLU A 218 -36.92 8.89 30.37
N SER A 219 -36.56 8.03 31.33
CA SER A 219 -37.48 7.55 32.36
C SER A 219 -38.00 8.68 33.27
N GLU A 220 -37.14 9.65 33.59
CA GLU A 220 -37.53 10.86 34.35
C GLU A 220 -38.51 11.73 33.57
N SER A 221 -38.44 11.73 32.24
CA SER A 221 -39.36 12.47 31.37
C SER A 221 -40.70 11.77 31.09
N GLY A 222 -40.84 10.50 31.51
CA GLY A 222 -42.08 9.72 31.35
C GLY A 222 -42.28 9.08 29.98
N GLU A 223 -41.41 9.33 29.00
CA GLU A 223 -41.47 8.74 27.66
C GLU A 223 -40.13 8.09 27.30
N LEU A 224 -40.15 6.77 27.08
CA LEU A 224 -38.98 6.02 26.61
C LEU A 224 -39.02 5.88 25.08
N SER A 225 -37.89 6.14 24.45
CA SER A 225 -37.71 5.88 23.02
C SER A 225 -37.72 4.36 22.74
N SER A 226 -38.22 4.00 21.56
CA SER A 226 -38.31 2.59 21.11
C SER A 226 -36.95 1.88 21.11
N GLU A 227 -35.88 2.61 20.78
CA GLU A 227 -34.50 2.12 20.82
C GLU A 227 -34.06 1.73 22.24
N ILE A 228 -34.34 2.58 23.22
CA ILE A 228 -33.98 2.35 24.62
C ILE A 228 -34.80 1.21 25.21
N LEU A 229 -36.09 1.15 24.89
CA LEU A 229 -36.97 0.07 25.33
C LEU A 229 -36.51 -1.28 24.76
N HIS A 230 -36.17 -1.33 23.48
CA HIS A 230 -35.63 -2.53 22.83
C HIS A 230 -34.28 -2.95 23.42
N TRP A 231 -33.37 -2.01 23.69
CA TRP A 231 -32.09 -2.32 24.34
C TRP A 231 -32.27 -2.87 25.76
N TRP A 232 -33.17 -2.30 26.56
CA TRP A 232 -33.44 -2.74 27.94
C TRP A 232 -34.03 -4.15 27.99
N VAL A 233 -35.03 -4.43 27.15
CA VAL A 233 -35.70 -5.75 27.08
C VAL A 233 -34.76 -6.84 26.57
N ASN A 234 -33.80 -6.53 25.69
CA ASN A 234 -32.84 -7.54 25.22
C ASN A 234 -31.68 -7.79 26.21
N ARG A 235 -31.63 -7.04 27.31
CA ARG A 235 -30.59 -7.18 28.34
C ARG A 235 -30.99 -8.10 29.49
N TYR A 236 -32.29 -8.19 29.79
CA TYR A 236 -32.88 -8.92 30.92
C TYR A 236 -34.03 -9.81 30.44
#